data_AF-A0A376YGI1-F1
#
_entry.id   AF-A0A376YGI1-F1
#
_cell.length_a   1.000
_cell.length_b   1.000
_cell.length_c   1.000
_cell.angle_alpha   90.00
_cell.angle_beta   90.00
_cell.angle_gamma   90.00
#
_symmetry.space_group_name_H-M   'P 1'
#
loop_
_entity.id
_entity.type
_entity.pdbx_description
1 polymer ?
#
loop_
_entity_poly.entity_id
_entity_poly.type
_entity_poly.pdbx_seq_one_letter_code
_entity_poly.pdbx_strand_id
1 'polypeptide(L)' 'MYNAILNSKFIATRQERLPFINYDSETREYISASTEYLAVGVGIPAYSCLDAPGTT' A
#
# COMPACT_ATOMS: atom_id res chain seq x y z
N MET A 1 8.64 9.41 11.15
CA MET A 1 8.28 9.27 9.72
C MET A 1 6.77 9.36 9.64
N TYR A 2 6.24 10.24 8.80
CA TYR A 2 4.79 10.37 8.63
C TYR A 2 4.34 9.44 7.51
N ASN A 3 3.35 8.61 7.81
CA ASN A 3 2.72 7.68 6.87
C ASN A 3 1.48 8.36 6.28
N ALA A 4 1.15 8.06 5.01
CA ALA A 4 -0.13 8.53 4.47
C ALA A 4 -1.26 7.92 5.29
N ILE A 5 -2.29 8.71 5.56
CA ILE A 5 -3.46 8.27 6.33
C ILE A 5 -4.52 7.90 5.31
N LEU A 6 -5.04 6.68 5.41
CA LEU A 6 -6.13 6.20 4.58
C LEU A 6 -7.45 6.24 5.38
N ASN A 7 -8.55 6.51 4.69
CA ASN A 7 -9.89 6.33 5.26
C ASN A 7 -10.33 4.85 5.23
N SER A 8 -11.54 4.57 5.70
CA SER A 8 -12.13 3.22 5.70
C SER A 8 -12.33 2.59 4.32
N LYS A 9 -12.16 3.35 3.23
CA LYS A 9 -12.20 2.88 1.84
C LYS A 9 -10.80 2.75 1.23
N PHE A 10 -9.74 2.81 2.04
CA PHE A 10 -8.34 2.77 1.60
C PHE A 10 -7.94 3.92 0.64
N ILE A 11 -8.57 5.10 0.80
CA ILE A 11 -8.24 6.31 0.04
C ILE A 11 -7.46 7.26 0.94
N ALA A 12 -6.36 7.83 0.43
CA ALA A 12 -5.53 8.76 1.17
C ALA A 12 -6.27 10.06 1.51
N THR A 13 -6.37 10.36 2.80
CA THR A 13 -6.83 11.64 3.35
C THR A 13 -5.65 12.56 3.70
N ARG A 14 -4.44 12.01 3.78
CA ARG A 14 -3.19 12.76 3.95
C ARG A 14 -2.14 12.25 2.98
N GLN A 15 -1.49 13.19 2.29
CA GLN A 15 -0.50 12.89 1.27
C GLN A 15 0.90 12.73 1.85
N GLU A 16 1.47 11.53 1.71
CA GLU A 16 2.80 11.12 2.19
C GLU A 16 3.24 9.82 1.46
N ARG A 17 4.44 9.32 1.76
CA ARG A 17 4.93 8.03 1.25
C ARG A 17 4.57 6.87 2.17
N LEU A 18 4.21 5.73 1.59
CA LEU A 18 3.92 4.47 2.31
C LEU A 18 4.65 3.28 1.69
N PRO A 19 5.10 2.30 2.51
CA PRO A 19 5.55 1.03 2.01
C PRO A 19 4.35 0.19 1.54
N PHE A 20 4.50 -0.41 0.37
CA PHE A 20 3.51 -1.26 -0.28
C PHE A 20 4.15 -2.59 -0.66
N ILE A 21 3.40 -3.66 -0.47
CA ILE A 21 3.81 -5.02 -0.78
C ILE A 21 3.11 -5.45 -2.04
N ASN A 22 3.86 -5.71 -3.10
CA ASN A 22 3.34 -6.07 -4.41
C ASN A 22 3.29 -7.58 -4.58
N TYR A 23 2.19 -8.07 -5.14
CA TYR A 23 1.94 -9.48 -5.35
C TYR A 23 1.67 -9.78 -6.82
N ASP A 24 1.90 -11.03 -7.21
CA ASP A 24 1.48 -11.53 -8.50
C ASP A 24 -0.05 -11.57 -8.56
N SER A 25 -0.62 -11.06 -9.66
CA SER A 25 -2.07 -10.96 -9.82
C SER A 25 -2.77 -12.31 -9.94
N GLU A 26 -2.04 -13.37 -10.35
CA GLU A 26 -2.58 -14.72 -10.56
C GLU A 26 -2.28 -15.63 -9.37
N THR A 27 -1.00 -15.73 -8.97
CA THR A 27 -0.57 -16.67 -7.92
C THR A 27 -0.74 -16.10 -6.51
N ARG A 28 -0.89 -14.78 -6.37
CA ARG A 28 -0.89 -14.02 -5.09
C ARG A 28 0.40 -14.15 -4.29
N GLU A 29 1.50 -14.54 -4.95
CA GLU A 29 2.80 -14.62 -4.33
C GLU A 29 3.44 -13.24 -4.19
N TYR A 30 4.24 -13.07 -3.14
CA TYR A 30 5.02 -11.85 -2.96
C TYR A 30 6.03 -11.68 -4.10
N ILE A 31 6.05 -10.50 -4.71
CA ILE A 31 7.05 -10.12 -5.73
C ILE A 31 8.09 -9.18 -5.14
N SER A 32 7.65 -8.09 -4.53
CA SER A 32 8.53 -7.01 -4.08
C SER A 32 7.87 -6.08 -3.08
N ALA A 33 8.68 -5.28 -2.40
CA ALA A 33 8.23 -4.14 -1.61
C ALA A 33 8.67 -2.84 -2.28
N SER A 34 7.78 -1.85 -2.30
CA SER A 34 8.02 -0.53 -2.88
C SER A 34 7.60 0.56 -1.90
N THR A 35 8.13 1.77 -2.04
CA THR A 35 7.67 2.92 -1.25
C THR A 35 7.19 4.01 -2.19
N GLU A 36 5.88 4.13 -2.29
CA GLU A 36 5.21 5.02 -3.23
C GLU A 36 4.58 6.20 -2.50
N TYR A 37 4.40 7.29 -3.25
CA TYR A 37 3.77 8.50 -2.75
C TYR A 37 2.28 8.49 -3.08
N LEU A 38 1.42 8.61 -2.07
CA LEU A 38 -0.01 8.78 -2.28
C LEU A 38 -0.39 10.25 -2.15
N ALA A 39 -0.96 10.81 -3.22
CA ALA A 39 -1.65 12.09 -3.15
C ALA A 39 -3.03 11.93 -2.47
N VAL A 40 -3.60 13.03 -1.96
CA VAL A 40 -4.95 13.00 -1.39
C VAL A 40 -5.96 12.56 -2.45
N GLY A 41 -6.85 11.63 -2.11
CA GLY A 41 -7.84 11.06 -3.02
C GLY A 41 -7.37 9.83 -3.80
N VAL A 42 -6.10 9.44 -3.70
CA VAL A 42 -5.55 8.23 -4.34
C VAL A 42 -5.68 7.02 -3.40
N GLY A 43 -6.06 5.88 -3.97
CA GLY A 43 -6.15 4.60 -3.24
C GLY A 43 -4.85 3.79 -3.28
N ILE A 44 -4.85 2.65 -2.61
CA ILE A 44 -3.76 1.67 -2.70
C ILE A 44 -3.61 1.16 -4.15
N PRO A 45 -2.39 1.00 -4.68
CA PRO A 45 -2.16 0.39 -5.98
C PRO A 45 -2.79 -1.01 -6.10
N ALA A 46 -3.20 -1.38 -7.31
CA ALA A 46 -3.73 -2.72 -7.56
C ALA A 46 -2.68 -3.79 -7.26
N TYR A 47 -3.14 -4.96 -6.80
CA TYR A 47 -2.27 -6.10 -6.45
C TYR A 47 -1.22 -5.77 -5.40
N SER A 48 -1.56 -4.84 -4.49
CA SER A 48 -0.69 -4.39 -3.43
C SER A 48 -1.40 -4.36 -2.07
N CYS A 49 -0.64 -4.54 -0.99
CA CYS A 49 -1.14 -4.46 0.39
C CYS A 49 -0.20 -3.65 1.28
N LEU A 50 -0.73 -3.08 2.36
CA LEU A 50 0.06 -2.45 3.42
C LEU A 50 0.63 -3.47 4.41
N ASP A 51 0.00 -4.64 4.50
CA ASP A 51 0.38 -5.69 5.45
C ASP A 51 1.25 -6.73 4.75
N ALA A 52 2.50 -6.84 5.18
CA ALA A 52 3.40 -7.90 4.72
C ALA A 52 2.99 -9.25 5.30
N PRO A 53 3.11 -10.36 4.53
CA PRO A 53 2.89 -11.68 5.08
C PRO A 53 3.98 -12.02 6.08
N GLY A 54 3.60 -12.33 7.34
CA GLY A 54 4.52 -12.88 8.34
C GLY A 54 4.91 -11.99 9.52
N THR A 55 4.24 -10.86 9.77
CA THR A 55 4.37 -10.18 11.07
C THR A 55 3.48 -10.86 12.11
N THR A 56 4.02 -11.91 12.74
CA THR A 56 3.56 -12.39 14.07
C THR A 56 3.91 -11.39 15.16
#